data_AF-S9QX35-F1
#
_entry.id   AF-S9QX35-F1
#
_cell.length_a   1.000
_cell.length_b   1.000
_cell.length_c   1.000
_cell.angle_alpha   90.00
_cell.angle_beta   90.00
_cell.angle_gamma   90.00
#
_symmetry.space_group_name_H-M   'P 1'
#
loop_
_entity.id
_entity.type
_entity.pdbx_description
1 polymer ?
#
loop_
_entity_poly.entity_id
_entity_poly.type
_entity_poly.pdbx_seq_one_letter_code
_entity_poly.pdbx_strand_id
1 'polypeptide(L)' 'MSWPRGATFVAKVLQGGAEAGLQARLKQGFAKVANVKPPASRSDSSEKFVVATGFRGRPAVAVQESG' A
#
# COMPACT_ATOMS: atom_id res chain seq x y z
N MET A 1 3.60 -1.11 -14.03
CA MET A 1 2.56 -2.11 -13.71
C MET A 1 1.17 -1.51 -13.86
N SER A 2 0.33 -2.05 -14.73
CA SER A 2 -1.12 -1.80 -14.77
C SER A 2 -1.80 -2.85 -13.90
N TRP A 3 -2.68 -2.43 -12.99
CA TRP A 3 -3.45 -3.33 -12.12
C TRP A 3 -4.87 -3.44 -12.67
N PRO A 4 -5.49 -4.63 -12.63
CA PRO A 4 -6.91 -4.75 -12.93
C PRO A 4 -7.74 -4.02 -11.86
N ARG A 5 -8.91 -3.49 -12.24
CA ARG A 5 -9.84 -2.89 -11.27
C ARG A 5 -10.26 -3.94 -10.24
N GLY A 6 -10.36 -3.53 -8.99
CA GLY A 6 -10.68 -4.42 -7.87
C GLY A 6 -9.49 -5.21 -7.31
N ALA A 7 -8.29 -5.09 -7.89
CA ALA A 7 -7.13 -5.85 -7.44
C ALA A 7 -6.73 -5.57 -5.98
N THR A 8 -5.98 -6.51 -5.42
CA THR A 8 -5.43 -6.46 -4.06
C THR A 8 -3.90 -6.46 -4.10
N PHE A 9 -3.30 -5.61 -3.27
CA PHE A 9 -1.87 -5.49 -3.04
C PHE A 9 -1.56 -5.85 -1.59
N VAL A 10 -0.52 -6.67 -1.38
CA VAL A 10 -0.02 -7.03 -0.05
C VAL A 10 1.49 -6.87 -0.03
N ALA A 11 2.02 -6.17 0.95
CA ALA A 11 3.46 -6.01 1.14
C ALA A 11 3.86 -6.18 2.60
N LYS A 12 4.98 -6.85 2.83
CA LYS A 12 5.64 -6.92 4.12
C LYS A 12 6.40 -5.61 4.37
N VAL A 13 6.25 -5.05 5.56
CA VAL A 13 6.87 -3.79 5.97
C VAL A 13 7.47 -3.93 7.37
N LEU A 14 8.54 -3.18 7.63
CA LEU A 14 9.17 -3.07 8.95
C LEU A 14 8.68 -1.81 9.67
N GLN A 15 8.38 -1.92 10.96
CA GLN A 15 8.06 -0.77 11.81
C GLN A 15 9.23 0.21 11.83
N GLY A 16 8.93 1.50 11.60
CA GLY A 16 9.91 2.59 11.58
C GLY A 16 10.50 2.91 10.19
N GLY A 17 10.14 2.15 9.14
CA GLY A 17 10.57 2.41 7.77
C GLY A 17 9.58 3.26 6.93
N ALA A 18 9.66 3.12 5.60
CA ALA A 18 8.84 3.85 4.61
C ALA A 18 7.33 3.49 4.58
N GLU A 19 6.81 2.90 5.65
CA GLU A 19 5.43 2.41 5.77
C GLU A 19 4.40 3.53 5.56
N ALA A 20 4.58 4.68 6.21
CA ALA A 20 3.65 5.80 6.13
C ALA A 20 3.54 6.34 4.70
N GLY A 21 4.68 6.48 4.00
CA GLY A 21 4.73 6.90 2.60
C GLY A 21 4.09 5.88 1.67
N LEU A 22 4.32 4.59 1.90
CA LEU A 22 3.67 3.52 1.15
C LEU A 22 2.14 3.53 1.33
N GLN A 23 1.66 3.66 2.58
CA GLN A 23 0.23 3.76 2.86
C GLN A 23 -0.42 4.97 2.19
N ALA A 24 0.22 6.14 2.24
CA ALA A 24 -0.30 7.35 1.61
C ALA A 24 -0.51 7.14 0.10
N ARG A 25 0.48 6.51 -0.58
CA ARG A 25 0.39 6.18 -2.01
C ARG A 25 -0.71 5.16 -2.30
N LEU A 26 -0.85 4.13 -1.47
CA LEU A 26 -1.88 3.11 -1.66
C LEU A 26 -3.30 3.68 -1.45
N LYS A 27 -3.49 4.59 -0.48
CA LYS A 27 -4.79 5.22 -0.20
C LYS A 27 -5.31 6.06 -1.37
N GLN A 28 -4.45 6.52 -2.27
CA GLN A 28 -4.85 7.24 -3.48
C GLN A 28 -5.48 6.31 -4.54
N GLY A 29 -5.05 5.04 -4.58
CA GLY A 29 -5.44 4.09 -5.64
C GLY A 29 -6.35 2.96 -5.19
N PHE A 30 -6.51 2.72 -3.89
CA PHE A 30 -7.24 1.58 -3.35
C PHE A 30 -8.41 2.00 -2.47
N ALA A 31 -9.42 1.13 -2.38
CA ALA A 31 -10.61 1.40 -1.58
C ALA A 31 -10.38 1.29 -0.08
N LYS A 32 -9.54 0.35 0.33
CA LYS A 32 -9.21 0.10 1.72
C LYS A 32 -7.74 -0.24 1.83
N VAL A 33 -7.06 0.38 2.79
CA VAL A 33 -5.65 0.13 3.11
C VAL A 33 -5.56 -0.08 4.61
N ALA A 34 -4.94 -1.18 5.05
CA ALA A 34 -4.82 -1.52 6.46
C ALA A 34 -3.47 -2.17 6.77
N ASN A 35 -2.97 -1.93 7.99
CA ASN A 35 -1.87 -2.68 8.56
C ASN A 35 -2.41 -3.92 9.26
N VAL A 36 -1.81 -5.06 8.97
CA VAL A 36 -2.16 -6.34 9.57
C VAL A 36 -0.91 -6.90 10.26
N LYS A 37 -1.02 -7.17 11.56
CA LYS A 37 -0.05 -8.00 12.29
C LYS A 37 -0.64 -9.42 12.32
N PRO A 38 -0.06 -10.39 11.59
CA PRO A 38 -0.61 -11.74 11.58
C PRO A 38 -0.40 -12.39 12.96
N PRO A 39 -1.30 -13.28 13.39
CA PRO A 39 -1.18 -13.98 14.67
C PRO A 39 0.06 -14.89 14.76
N ALA A 40 0.65 -15.25 13.62
CA ALA A 40 1.94 -15.96 13.54
C ALA A 40 3.17 -15.06 13.73
N SER A 41 3.00 -13.73 13.74
CA SER A 41 4.07 -12.78 14.04
C SER A 41 4.26 -12.74 15.55
N ARG A 42 5.45 -13.15 16.02
CA ARG A 42 5.84 -13.09 17.43
C ARG A 42 5.64 -11.66 17.95
N SER A 43 5.20 -11.50 19.19
CA SER A 43 4.88 -10.17 19.75
C SER A 43 6.06 -9.20 19.70
N ASP A 44 7.29 -9.71 19.75
CA ASP A 44 8.57 -8.98 19.64
C ASP A 44 9.00 -8.64 18.20
N SER A 45 8.28 -9.09 17.17
CA SER A 45 8.61 -8.78 15.77
C SER A 45 8.06 -7.42 15.32
N SER A 46 8.96 -6.63 14.71
CA SER A 46 8.71 -5.37 14.00
C SER A 46 8.05 -5.55 12.63
N GLU A 47 7.78 -6.79 12.20
CA GLU A 47 7.20 -7.08 10.88
C GLU A 47 5.67 -6.98 10.88
N LYS A 48 5.16 -6.17 9.96
CA LYS A 48 3.74 -6.00 9.66
C LYS A 48 3.49 -6.19 8.17
N PHE A 49 2.22 -6.34 7.80
CA PHE A 49 1.80 -6.31 6.40
C PHE A 49 0.94 -5.08 6.15
N VAL A 50 1.11 -4.46 5.00
CA VAL A 50 0.14 -3.51 4.44
C VAL A 50 -0.70 -4.26 3.42
N VAL A 51 -2.02 -4.24 3.61
CA VAL A 51 -3.00 -4.85 2.73
C VAL A 51 -3.85 -3.73 2.13
N ALA A 52 -3.83 -3.61 0.80
CA ALA A 52 -4.62 -2.65 0.05
C ALA A 52 -5.56 -3.38 -0.92
N THR A 53 -6.85 -3.11 -0.87
CA THR A 53 -7.89 -3.85 -1.62
C THR A 53 -8.76 -2.91 -2.43
N GLY A 54 -9.31 -3.42 -3.53
CA GLY A 54 -10.24 -2.68 -4.37
C GLY A 54 -9.55 -1.56 -5.16
N PHE A 55 -8.56 -1.91 -5.99
CA PHE A 55 -7.89 -0.93 -6.86
C PHE A 55 -8.90 -0.18 -7.74
N ARG A 56 -8.87 1.16 -7.66
CA ARG A 56 -9.79 2.08 -8.34
C ARG A 56 -9.21 2.70 -9.61
N GLY A 57 -7.90 2.61 -9.80
CA GLY A 57 -7.16 3.30 -10.85
C GLY A 57 -6.02 4.12 -10.25
N ARG A 58 -5.02 4.47 -11.07
CA ARG A 58 -4.02 5.46 -10.66
C ARG A 58 -4.62 6.86 -10.83
N PRO A 59 -4.44 7.78 -9.87
CA PRO A 59 -4.61 9.20 -10.19
C PRO A 59 -3.73 9.50 -11.40
N ALA A 60 -4.29 10.17 -12.41
CA ALA A 60 -3.52 10.58 -13.57
C ALA A 60 -2.33 11.38 -13.06
N VAL A 61 -1.11 10.88 -13.27
CA VAL A 61 0.06 11.72 -13.07
C VAL A 61 -0.05 12.76 -14.18
N ALA A 62 -0.37 14.00 -13.83
CA ALA A 62 -0.22 15.10 -14.76
C ALA A 62 1.28 15.17 -15.06
N VAL A 63 1.67 14.73 -16.25
CA VAL A 63 3.02 14.96 -16.74
C VAL A 63 3.09 16.46 -16.95
N GLN A 64 3.72 17.17 -16.02
CA GLN A 64 4.16 18.54 -16.28
C GLN A 64 5.33 18.42 -17.25
N GLU A 65 5.02 18.54 -18.53
CA GLU A 65 6.05 18.78 -19.54
C GLU A 65 6.71 20.12 -19.19
N SER A 66 7.99 20.03 -18.84
CA SER A 66 8.84 21.19 -18.66
C SER A 66 9.28 21.62 -20.06
N GLY A 67 8.73 22.73 -20.53
CA GLY A 67 9.26 23.45 -21.69
C GLY A 67 10.56 24.17 -21.36
#